data_AF-A0A1S8XA21-F1
#
_entry.id   AF-A0A1S8XA21-F1
#
_cell.length_a   1.000
_cell.length_b   1.000
_cell.length_c   1.000
_cell.angle_alpha   90.00
_cell.angle_beta   90.00
_cell.angle_gamma   90.00
#
_symmetry.space_group_name_H-M   'P 1'
#
loop_
_entity.id
_entity.type
_entity.pdbx_description
1 polymer ?
#
loop_
_entity_poly.entity_id
_entity_poly.type
_entity_poly.pdbx_seq_one_letter_code
_entity_poly.pdbx_strand_id
1 'polypeptide(L)'
;MYCSNNDDAMHCDNVNNIVRTGFPYGKNGSSGYSLGLEELFYQYGVDIIIGAHEHSYERFWPVYNLKVCNGTPENPYLNPPAPVHIVTGSAGCSEGMDPFTPGGKPWSAFRSDDYGFTRMHIHNKTHLSVEQISVQQRNSGSQEDLPTGGSINMSTGPARLNRQLLG
;
A
#
# COMPACT_ATOMS: atom_id res chain seq x y z
N MET A 1 -5.81 3.54 -2.14
CA MET A 1 -5.86 4.47 -0.98
C MET A 1 -4.62 5.35 -0.92
N TYR A 2 -3.45 4.77 -1.15
CA TYR A 2 -2.18 5.46 -1.31
C TYR A 2 -1.55 5.03 -2.63
N CYS A 3 -1.00 5.98 -3.37
CA CYS A 3 -0.19 5.79 -4.57
C CYS A 3 0.67 7.04 -4.80
N SER A 4 1.68 6.91 -5.66
CA SER A 4 2.54 8.02 -6.09
C SER A 4 2.68 8.14 -7.60
N ASN A 5 1.74 7.61 -8.37
CA ASN A 5 1.58 7.83 -9.81
C ASN A 5 1.17 9.29 -10.09
N ASN A 6 1.51 9.81 -11.27
CA ASN A 6 1.39 11.24 -11.62
C ASN A 6 0.27 11.54 -12.63
N ASP A 7 -0.42 10.51 -13.09
CA ASP A 7 -1.52 10.52 -14.04
C ASP A 7 -2.89 10.29 -13.39
N ASP A 8 -2.94 9.95 -12.10
CA ASP A 8 -4.17 9.86 -11.31
C ASP A 8 -4.23 10.88 -10.16
N ALA A 9 -4.69 12.09 -10.50
CA ALA A 9 -4.88 13.15 -9.51
C ALA A 9 -6.03 12.87 -8.54
N MET A 10 -7.00 12.02 -8.91
CA MET A 10 -8.19 11.73 -8.09
C MET A 10 -7.91 10.73 -6.97
N HIS A 11 -6.93 9.84 -7.18
CA HIS A 11 -6.59 8.77 -6.24
C HIS A 11 -5.21 8.97 -5.60
N CYS A 12 -4.18 9.43 -6.32
CA CYS A 12 -2.81 9.55 -5.79
C CYS A 12 -2.49 10.91 -5.16
N ASP A 13 -2.99 11.99 -5.75
CA ASP A 13 -2.76 13.35 -5.24
C ASP A 13 -3.86 13.85 -4.32
N ASN A 14 -5.07 13.32 -4.46
CA ASN A 14 -6.18 13.67 -3.57
C ASN A 14 -5.99 13.02 -2.20
N VAL A 15 -5.55 13.85 -1.25
CA VAL A 15 -5.45 13.45 0.16
C VAL A 15 -6.79 12.94 0.69
N ASN A 16 -7.92 13.49 0.26
CA ASN A 16 -9.26 13.05 0.69
C ASN A 16 -9.90 12.12 -0.35
N ASN A 17 -9.12 11.22 -0.95
CA ASN A 17 -9.67 10.24 -1.88
C ASN A 17 -10.74 9.39 -1.20
N ILE A 18 -11.78 9.08 -1.98
CA ILE A 18 -13.03 8.53 -1.47
C ILE A 18 -12.88 7.14 -0.86
N VAL A 19 -11.87 6.38 -1.28
CA VAL A 19 -11.55 5.07 -0.72
C VAL A 19 -10.95 5.21 0.68
N ARG A 20 -10.07 6.20 0.87
CA ARG A 20 -9.40 6.47 2.14
C ARG A 20 -10.33 7.13 3.14
N THR A 21 -10.83 8.32 2.83
CA THR A 21 -11.58 9.16 3.78
C THR A 21 -13.08 8.96 3.70
N GLY A 22 -13.61 8.47 2.57
CA GLY A 22 -15.05 8.27 2.37
C GLY A 22 -15.73 9.40 1.60
N PHE A 23 -17.05 9.29 1.45
CA PHE A 23 -17.89 10.29 0.80
C PHE A 23 -18.10 11.49 1.73
N PRO A 24 -17.84 12.73 1.26
CA PRO A 24 -18.18 13.91 2.03
C PRO A 24 -19.70 13.99 2.20
N TYR A 25 -20.16 14.28 3.41
CA TYR A 25 -21.56 14.57 3.71
C TYR A 25 -21.66 15.83 4.55
N GLY A 26 -22.74 16.58 4.37
CA GLY A 26 -23.03 17.75 5.18
C GLY A 26 -24.53 17.96 5.35
N LYS A 27 -24.99 18.13 6.59
CA LYS A 27 -26.34 18.60 6.91
C LYS A 27 -26.26 19.60 8.06
N ASN A 28 -26.99 20.71 7.92
CA ASN A 28 -27.24 21.69 8.98
C ASN A 28 -25.98 22.14 9.76
N GLY A 29 -24.89 22.47 9.05
CA GLY A 29 -23.67 23.02 9.67
C GLY A 29 -22.67 22.00 10.21
N SER A 30 -22.96 20.70 10.10
CA SER A 30 -21.97 19.63 10.34
C SER A 30 -21.52 19.03 9.01
N SER A 31 -20.21 19.03 8.78
CA SER A 31 -19.54 18.44 7.62
C SER A 31 -18.67 17.28 8.09
N GLY A 32 -18.72 16.14 7.39
CA GLY A 32 -17.91 14.97 7.73
C GLY A 32 -17.71 14.07 6.53
N TYR A 33 -17.03 12.94 6.75
CA TYR A 33 -16.88 11.88 5.76
C TYR A 33 -17.50 10.59 6.27
N SER A 34 -18.07 9.80 5.35
CA SER A 34 -18.72 8.52 5.67
C SER A 34 -18.21 7.43 4.74
N LEU A 35 -18.18 6.18 5.22
CA LEU A 35 -17.76 5.00 4.45
C LEU A 35 -16.28 5.02 4.00
N GLY A 36 -15.42 5.77 4.68
CA GLY A 36 -13.96 5.69 4.48
C GLY A 36 -13.40 4.39 5.05
N LEU A 37 -12.50 3.74 4.31
CA LEU A 37 -11.96 2.43 4.70
C LEU A 37 -10.73 2.53 5.60
N GLU A 38 -10.00 3.64 5.58
CA GLU A 38 -8.72 3.73 6.29
C GLU A 38 -8.89 3.62 7.81
N GLU A 39 -9.80 4.40 8.39
CA GLU A 39 -10.12 4.35 9.83
C GLU A 39 -10.59 2.95 10.22
N LEU A 40 -11.48 2.36 9.43
CA LEU A 40 -11.99 1.01 9.67
C LEU A 40 -10.85 -0.02 9.70
N PHE A 41 -9.99 -0.04 8.68
CA PHE A 41 -8.89 -1.00 8.60
C PHE A 41 -7.85 -0.79 9.70
N TYR A 42 -7.61 0.46 10.09
CA TYR A 42 -6.73 0.78 11.21
C TYR A 42 -7.29 0.29 12.55
N GLN A 43 -8.58 0.54 12.83
CA GLN A 43 -9.25 0.15 14.07
C GLN A 43 -9.29 -1.37 14.27
N TYR A 44 -9.51 -2.12 13.19
CA TYR A 44 -9.59 -3.58 13.23
C TYR A 44 -8.24 -4.28 13.07
N GLY A 45 -7.14 -3.51 13.01
CA GLY A 45 -5.79 -4.05 12.99
C GLY A 45 -5.46 -4.85 11.73
N VAL A 46 -5.91 -4.39 10.56
CA VAL A 46 -5.53 -4.98 9.27
C VAL A 46 -4.02 -4.87 9.08
N ASP A 47 -3.35 -5.99 8.78
CA ASP A 47 -1.90 -6.02 8.57
C ASP A 47 -1.50 -5.47 7.19
N ILE A 48 -2.19 -5.92 6.14
CA ILE A 48 -1.90 -5.58 4.74
C ILE A 48 -3.16 -5.19 4.00
N ILE A 49 -3.06 -4.14 3.18
CA ILE A 49 -4.10 -3.72 2.25
C ILE A 49 -3.52 -3.79 0.85
N ILE A 50 -4.07 -4.68 0.03
CA ILE A 50 -3.67 -4.83 -1.37
C ILE A 50 -4.65 -4.03 -2.23
N GLY A 51 -4.10 -3.14 -3.05
CA GLY A 51 -4.80 -2.39 -4.07
C GLY A 51 -4.23 -2.67 -5.45
N ALA A 52 -4.99 -2.28 -6.47
CA ALA A 52 -4.56 -2.22 -7.86
C ALA A 52 -5.01 -0.86 -8.40
N HIS A 53 -5.66 -0.85 -9.57
CA HIS A 53 -6.01 0.36 -10.35
C HIS A 53 -4.81 0.97 -11.04
N GLU A 54 -3.82 1.44 -10.28
CA GLU A 54 -2.57 1.95 -10.85
C GLU A 54 -1.78 0.79 -11.48
N HIS A 55 -1.41 0.90 -12.74
CA HIS A 55 -0.61 -0.06 -13.49
C HIS A 55 0.88 -0.02 -13.11
N SER A 56 1.15 -0.12 -11.82
CA SER A 56 2.48 -0.12 -11.24
C SER A 56 2.55 -1.05 -10.03
N TYR A 57 3.76 -1.24 -9.50
CA TYR A 57 3.95 -1.82 -8.17
C TYR A 57 4.48 -0.75 -7.21
N GLU A 58 3.80 -0.58 -6.08
CA GLU A 58 4.25 0.32 -5.01
C GLU A 58 4.02 -0.31 -3.64
N ARG A 59 5.09 -0.39 -2.84
CA ARG A 59 5.03 -0.79 -1.44
C ARG A 59 5.21 0.44 -0.56
N PHE A 60 4.41 0.51 0.49
CA PHE A 60 4.44 1.60 1.44
C PHE A 60 5.10 1.21 2.76
N TRP A 61 5.58 2.21 3.49
CA TRP A 61 5.78 2.07 4.94
C TRP A 61 4.42 1.90 5.62
N PRO A 62 4.36 1.37 6.87
CA PRO A 62 3.11 1.41 7.64
C PRO A 62 2.63 2.86 7.72
N VAL A 63 1.41 3.12 7.26
CA VAL A 63 0.90 4.48 7.10
C VAL A 63 -0.53 4.57 7.60
N TYR A 64 -0.81 5.65 8.31
CA TYR A 64 -2.15 5.99 8.76
C TYR A 64 -2.31 7.49 8.74
N ASN A 65 -3.43 7.97 8.18
CA ASN A 65 -3.77 9.38 8.08
C ASN A 65 -2.61 10.23 7.51
N LEU A 66 -2.07 9.78 6.37
CA LEU A 66 -0.95 10.41 5.64
C LEU A 66 0.36 10.50 6.43
N LYS A 67 0.46 9.81 7.57
CA LYS A 67 1.66 9.79 8.42
C LYS A 67 2.26 8.40 8.45
N VAL A 68 3.55 8.32 8.12
CA VAL A 68 4.32 7.09 8.30
C VAL A 68 4.36 6.78 9.79
N CYS A 69 3.84 5.62 10.15
CA CYS A 69 3.83 5.09 11.49
C CYS A 69 5.04 4.15 11.61
N ASN A 70 6.21 4.71 11.88
CA ASN A 70 7.44 3.92 12.01
C ASN A 70 7.26 2.89 13.13
N GLY A 71 7.41 1.60 12.79
CA GLY A 71 7.82 0.58 13.75
C GLY A 71 9.23 0.85 14.26
N THR A 72 9.97 -0.18 14.67
CA THR A 72 11.42 -0.02 14.92
C THR A 72 12.13 0.42 13.63
N PRO A 73 12.99 1.47 13.62
CA PRO A 73 13.65 1.98 12.40
C PRO A 73 14.39 0.91 11.60
N GLU A 74 14.89 -0.12 12.26
CA GLU A 74 15.62 -1.23 11.67
C GLU A 74 14.68 -2.26 11.02
N ASN A 75 13.46 -2.39 11.54
CA ASN A 75 12.45 -3.35 11.10
C ASN A 75 11.04 -2.69 11.10
N PRO A 76 10.74 -1.82 10.13
CA PRO A 76 9.45 -1.11 10.08
C PRO A 76 8.25 -2.05 9.87
N TYR A 77 8.50 -3.28 9.42
CA TYR A 77 7.52 -4.33 9.18
C TYR A 77 7.40 -5.35 10.32
N LEU A 78 8.11 -5.14 11.42
CA LEU A 78 7.97 -5.91 12.65
C LEU A 78 6.87 -5.31 13.52
N ASN A 79 5.75 -6.04 13.65
CA ASN A 79 4.54 -5.66 14.37
C ASN A 79 4.12 -4.21 14.06
N PRO A 80 3.86 -3.90 12.78
CA PRO A 80 3.70 -2.52 12.32
C PRO A 80 2.52 -1.83 13.04
N PRO A 81 2.68 -0.56 13.45
CA PRO A 81 1.63 0.18 14.14
C PRO A 81 0.55 0.71 13.19
N ALA A 82 0.57 0.42 11.89
CA ALA A 82 -0.48 0.76 10.94
C ALA A 82 -0.49 -0.29 9.81
N PRO A 83 -1.58 -0.40 9.03
CA PRO A 83 -1.60 -1.26 7.86
C PRO A 83 -0.49 -0.92 6.86
N VAL A 84 0.09 -1.96 6.26
CA VAL A 84 1.01 -1.82 5.13
C VAL A 84 0.20 -1.89 3.84
N HIS A 85 0.26 -0.83 3.05
CA HIS A 85 -0.38 -0.83 1.75
C HIS A 85 0.57 -1.43 0.70
N ILE A 86 0.00 -2.09 -0.30
CA ILE A 86 0.72 -2.57 -1.49
C ILE A 86 -0.19 -2.32 -2.70
N VAL A 87 0.32 -1.61 -3.70
CA VAL A 87 -0.28 -1.52 -5.04
C VAL A 87 0.40 -2.57 -5.91
N THR A 88 -0.40 -3.41 -6.57
CA THR A 88 0.06 -4.46 -7.49
C THR A 88 -0.85 -4.51 -8.72
N GLY A 89 -0.87 -3.44 -9.51
CA GLY A 89 -1.71 -3.33 -10.71
C GLY A 89 -0.95 -3.50 -12.03
N SER A 90 0.37 -3.73 -12.01
CA SER A 90 1.19 -3.89 -13.22
C SER A 90 1.13 -5.29 -13.85
N ALA A 91 -0.07 -5.87 -14.01
CA ALA A 91 -0.23 -7.22 -14.57
C ALA A 91 -0.10 -7.30 -16.11
N GLY A 92 -0.06 -6.15 -16.82
CA GLY A 92 0.06 -6.10 -18.28
C GLY A 92 -1.18 -5.60 -19.02
N CYS A 93 -1.90 -4.61 -18.47
CA CYS A 93 -3.03 -3.97 -19.15
C CYS A 93 -2.58 -3.33 -20.48
N SER A 94 -3.50 -3.25 -21.46
CA SER A 94 -3.22 -2.61 -22.75
C SER A 94 -3.02 -1.09 -22.66
N GLU A 95 -3.42 -0.47 -21.55
CA GLU A 95 -3.25 0.96 -21.29
C GLU A 95 -1.78 1.34 -21.01
N GLY A 96 -0.94 0.36 -20.66
CA GLY A 96 0.47 0.57 -20.35
C GLY A 96 0.73 0.61 -18.85
N MET A 97 1.85 1.24 -18.45
CA MET A 97 2.22 1.46 -17.05
C MET A 97 1.99 2.91 -16.69
N ASP A 98 1.62 3.14 -15.42
CA ASP A 98 1.32 4.47 -14.92
C ASP A 98 2.61 5.11 -14.36
N PRO A 99 3.04 6.28 -14.87
CA PRO A 99 4.30 6.91 -14.48
C PRO A 99 4.27 7.44 -13.05
N PHE A 100 5.39 7.29 -12.35
CA PHE A 100 5.54 7.80 -11.00
C PHE A 100 5.85 9.30 -10.93
N THR A 101 5.39 9.95 -9.87
CA THR A 101 5.81 11.30 -9.47
C THR A 101 7.30 11.28 -9.08
N PRO A 102 8.14 12.23 -9.58
CA PRO A 102 9.54 12.35 -9.16
C PRO A 102 9.67 12.46 -7.63
N GLY A 103 10.59 11.70 -7.04
CA GLY A 103 10.80 11.66 -5.58
C GLY A 103 9.72 10.90 -4.77
N GLY A 104 8.54 10.65 -5.34
CA GLY A 104 7.46 9.90 -4.69
C GLY A 104 6.83 10.64 -3.51
N LYS A 105 6.01 9.93 -2.72
CA LYS A 105 5.40 10.45 -1.49
C LYS A 105 6.21 10.00 -0.26
N PRO A 106 6.15 10.69 0.89
CA PRO A 106 6.91 10.31 2.10
C PRO A 106 6.63 8.89 2.62
N TRP A 107 5.45 8.34 2.32
CA TRP A 107 5.04 6.99 2.70
C TRP A 107 5.42 5.91 1.67
N SER A 108 5.90 6.28 0.48
CA SER A 108 6.39 5.35 -0.55
C SER A 108 7.73 4.75 -0.13
N ALA A 109 7.78 3.43 0.03
CA ALA A 109 8.99 2.72 0.43
C ALA A 109 9.74 2.10 -0.76
N PHE A 110 9.00 1.57 -1.73
CA PHE A 110 9.58 1.01 -2.96
C PHE A 110 8.58 1.10 -4.11
N ARG A 111 9.10 1.34 -5.32
CA ARG A 111 8.32 1.50 -6.55
C ARG A 111 8.97 0.70 -7.67
N SER A 112 8.15 0.10 -8.53
CA SER A 112 8.59 -0.54 -9.75
C SER A 112 7.54 -0.34 -10.84
N ASP A 113 8.04 -0.02 -12.02
CA ASP A 113 7.32 0.08 -13.29
C ASP A 113 7.43 -1.22 -14.11
N ASP A 114 8.00 -2.29 -13.56
CA ASP A 114 8.04 -3.58 -14.25
C ASP A 114 6.62 -4.20 -14.25
N TYR A 115 6.27 -4.83 -15.38
CA TYR A 115 5.17 -5.80 -15.36
C TYR A 115 5.50 -6.96 -14.45
N GLY A 116 4.50 -7.44 -13.71
CA GLY A 116 4.73 -8.46 -12.71
C GLY A 116 3.49 -8.88 -11.92
N PHE A 117 3.72 -9.72 -10.92
CA PHE A 117 2.69 -10.17 -10.00
C PHE A 117 3.24 -10.28 -8.57
N THR A 118 2.36 -10.12 -7.60
CA THR A 118 2.70 -10.28 -6.18
C THR A 118 2.44 -11.72 -5.71
N ARG A 119 3.41 -12.31 -5.02
CA ARG A 119 3.29 -13.58 -4.28
C ARG A 119 3.30 -13.30 -2.78
N MET A 120 2.26 -13.77 -2.09
CA MET A 120 2.20 -13.73 -0.62
C MET A 120 2.31 -15.15 -0.07
N HIS A 121 3.18 -15.34 0.92
CA HIS A 121 3.35 -16.60 1.63
C HIS A 121 3.13 -16.37 3.12
N ILE A 122 2.10 -17.01 3.68
CA ILE A 122 1.84 -17.01 5.12
C ILE A 122 2.61 -18.19 5.73
N HIS A 123 3.69 -17.89 6.46
CA HIS A 123 4.55 -18.90 7.07
C HIS A 123 3.92 -19.51 8.33
N ASN A 124 3.27 -18.67 9.13
CA ASN A 124 2.56 -19.07 10.35
C ASN A 124 1.61 -17.94 10.81
N LYS A 125 1.04 -18.08 12.01
CA LYS A 125 0.08 -17.11 12.59
C LYS A 125 0.64 -15.69 12.79
N THR A 126 1.96 -15.51 12.78
CA THR A 126 2.63 -14.23 13.05
C THR A 126 3.62 -13.82 11.98
N HIS A 127 3.82 -14.61 10.92
CA HIS A 127 4.84 -14.32 9.90
C HIS A 127 4.29 -14.58 8.51
N LEU A 128 4.53 -13.62 7.62
CA LEU A 128 4.30 -13.73 6.20
C LEU A 128 5.46 -13.08 5.43
N SER A 129 5.59 -13.44 4.16
CA SER A 129 6.43 -12.71 3.20
C SER A 129 5.61 -12.29 1.99
N VAL A 130 5.93 -11.13 1.44
CA VAL A 130 5.36 -10.62 0.20
C VAL A 130 6.50 -10.36 -0.77
N GLU A 131 6.38 -10.86 -1.99
CA GLU A 131 7.36 -10.70 -3.06
C GLU A 131 6.65 -10.16 -4.29
N GLN A 132 7.24 -9.17 -4.95
CA GLN A 132 6.81 -8.76 -6.28
C GLN A 132 7.77 -9.34 -7.30
N ILE A 133 7.24 -10.15 -8.20
CA ILE A 133 7.97 -10.84 -9.26
C ILE A 133 7.87 -10.02 -10.54
N SER A 134 9.02 -9.65 -11.11
CA SER A 134 9.07 -9.01 -12.43
C SER A 134 9.02 -10.07 -13.52
N VAL A 135 8.12 -9.89 -14.49
CA VAL A 135 8.03 -10.70 -15.72
C VAL A 135 8.56 -9.94 -16.94
N GLN A 136 9.09 -8.74 -16.73
CA GLN A 136 9.67 -7.92 -17.78
C GLN A 136 11.00 -8.53 -18.23
N GLN A 137 11.08 -9.01 -19.47
CA GLN A 137 12.32 -9.56 -20.02
C GLN A 137 13.37 -8.46 -20.15
N ARG A 138 14.42 -8.51 -19.34
CA ARG A 138 15.67 -7.77 -19.60
C ARG A 138 16.50 -8.61 -20.58
N ASN A 139 17.01 -8.00 -21.64
CA ASN A 139 17.70 -8.65 -22.78
C ASN A 139 19.04 -9.35 -22.44
N SER A 140 19.12 -10.12 -21.36
CA SER A 140 20.32 -10.84 -20.96
C SER A 140 19.98 -12.10 -20.16
N GLY A 141 19.72 -13.19 -20.89
CA GLY A 141 20.15 -14.55 -20.54
C GLY A 141 19.93 -15.06 -19.11
N SER A 142 18.69 -15.15 -18.66
CA SER A 142 18.12 -16.29 -17.91
C SER A 142 16.63 -16.02 -17.69
N GLN A 143 15.77 -16.96 -18.10
CA GLN A 143 14.32 -16.91 -17.90
C GLN A 143 13.98 -17.24 -16.44
N GLU A 144 14.31 -16.34 -15.52
CA GLU A 144 13.88 -16.50 -14.13
C GLU A 144 13.02 -15.31 -13.71
N ASP A 145 11.88 -15.66 -13.13
CA ASP A 145 11.00 -14.76 -12.38
C ASP A 145 11.78 -14.18 -11.20
N LEU A 146 12.31 -12.97 -11.36
CA LEU A 146 13.19 -12.35 -10.36
C LEU A 146 12.38 -11.52 -9.36
N PRO A 147 12.59 -11.72 -8.05
CA PRO A 147 12.05 -10.81 -7.04
C PRO A 147 12.59 -9.41 -7.28
N THR A 148 11.69 -8.44 -7.31
CA THR A 148 12.06 -7.02 -7.24
C THR A 148 12.49 -6.67 -5.81
N GLY A 149 13.18 -5.52 -5.66
CA GLY A 149 13.49 -4.91 -4.35
C GLY A 149 12.25 -4.52 -3.53
N GLY A 150 11.05 -4.78 -4.06
CA GLY A 150 9.77 -4.58 -3.41
C GLY A 150 9.43 -5.61 -2.33
N SER A 151 10.18 -6.70 -2.25
CA SER A 151 9.89 -7.83 -1.35
C SER A 151 10.07 -7.46 0.13
N ILE A 152 9.20 -7.98 1.00
CA ILE A 152 9.24 -7.78 2.45
C ILE A 152 8.90 -9.04 3.23
N ASN A 153 9.52 -9.16 4.41
CA ASN A 153 9.09 -10.07 5.46
C ASN A 153 8.35 -9.27 6.52
N MET A 154 7.15 -9.71 6.87
CA MET A 154 6.33 -9.08 7.88
C MET A 154 6.14 -10.02 9.05
N SER A 155 6.25 -9.46 10.25
CA SER A 155 5.90 -10.15 11.48
C SER A 155 4.73 -9.41 12.14
N THR A 156 3.68 -10.11 12.49
CA THR A 156 2.45 -9.54 13.04
C THR A 156 2.29 -9.95 14.50
N GLY A 157 1.91 -8.99 15.34
CA GLY A 157 1.59 -9.24 16.75
C GLY A 157 0.16 -9.78 16.90
N PRO A 158 -0.27 -10.10 18.13
CA PRO A 158 -1.68 -10.38 18.40
C PRO A 158 -2.57 -9.23 17.92
N ALA A 159 -3.78 -9.56 17.45
CA ALA A 159 -4.75 -8.59 16.95
C ALA A 159 -4.95 -7.46 17.96
N ARG A 160 -4.67 -6.22 17.53
CA ARG A 160 -4.77 -5.03 18.38
C ARG A 160 -6.23 -4.58 18.45
N LEU A 161 -7.05 -5.31 19.20
CA LEU A 161 -8.37 -4.85 19.60
C LEU A 161 -8.19 -3.62 20.52
N ASN A 162 -8.88 -2.52 20.20
CA ASN A 162 -8.88 -1.23 20.93
C ASN A 162 -7.70 -0.28 20.67
N ARG A 163 -7.53 0.20 19.43
CA ARG A 163 -6.92 1.53 19.26
C ARG A 163 -7.99 2.58 19.59
N GLN A 164 -7.98 3.07 20.82
CA GLN A 164 -8.91 4.11 21.25
C GLN A 164 -8.84 5.33 20.33
N LEU A 165 -10.01 5.83 19.96
CA LEU A 165 -10.24 7.12 19.32
C LEU A 165 -9.54 8.21 20.17
N LEU A 166 -8.36 8.66 19.75
CA LEU A 166 -7.88 9.96 20.19
C LEU A 166 -8.67 10.99 19.37
N GLY A 167 -9.78 11.42 19.95
CA GLY A 167 -10.57 12.56 19.50
C GLY A 167 -9.84 13.89 19.69
#